data_AF-A0A1Q9S0E3-F1
#
_entry.id   AF-A0A1Q9S0E3-F1
#
_cell.length_a   1.000
_cell.length_b   1.000
_cell.length_c   1.000
_cell.angle_alpha   90.00
_cell.angle_beta   90.00
_cell.angle_gamma   90.00
#
_symmetry.space_group_name_H-M   'P 1'
#
loop_
_entity.id
_entity.type
_entity.pdbx_description
1 polymer ?
#
loop_
_entity_poly.entity_id
_entity_poly.type
_entity_poly.pdbx_seq_one_letter_code
_entity_poly.pdbx_strand_id
1 'polypeptide(L)'
;MLEIEVDDAPSHPEWDKWVEAAPGGHHLQSSGWGHVKAGAGWEARRILLRRSGHLVGGCQLLTRRIPVLGQMGYLPRGPVLESRDPELVEFLLAALRRHARQHRIAVMKIQPPVDRPDLAAFLESRG
;
A
#
# COMPACT_ATOMS: atom_id res chain seq x y z
N MET A 1 13.26 14.84 -5.56
CA MET A 1 12.51 14.14 -6.64
C MET A 1 11.69 13.03 -6.01
N LEU A 2 10.47 12.76 -6.48
CA LEU A 2 9.63 11.65 -6.01
C LEU A 2 9.92 10.38 -6.82
N GLU A 3 10.06 9.26 -6.14
CA GLU A 3 10.44 7.97 -6.73
C GLU A 3 9.60 6.84 -6.13
N ILE A 4 9.27 5.85 -6.96
CA ILE A 4 8.63 4.60 -6.51
C ILE A 4 9.68 3.51 -6.46
N GLU A 5 9.76 2.85 -5.31
CA GLU A 5 10.45 1.59 -5.14
C GLU A 5 9.40 0.48 -4.91
N VAL A 6 9.55 -0.65 -5.60
CA VAL A 6 8.71 -1.83 -5.42
C VAL A 6 9.55 -2.90 -4.76
N ASP A 7 9.06 -3.41 -3.63
CA ASP A 7 9.77 -4.40 -2.84
C ASP A 7 8.89 -5.64 -2.62
N ASP A 8 9.45 -6.78 -3.02
CA ASP A 8 8.85 -8.12 -2.94
C ASP A 8 9.52 -9.00 -1.88
N ALA A 9 10.51 -8.49 -1.15
CA ALA A 9 11.16 -9.23 -0.08
C ALA A 9 10.13 -9.62 1.00
N PRO A 10 10.29 -10.75 1.70
CA PRO A 10 9.35 -11.16 2.75
C PRO A 10 9.37 -10.24 3.99
N SER A 11 10.46 -9.50 4.19
CA SER A 11 10.65 -8.58 5.32
C SER A 11 11.25 -7.26 4.86
N HIS A 12 10.88 -6.16 5.50
CA HIS A 12 11.49 -4.85 5.23
C HIS A 12 11.57 -3.98 6.50
N PRO A 13 12.66 -4.06 7.28
CA PRO A 13 12.76 -3.42 8.60
C PRO A 13 12.63 -1.89 8.62
N GLU A 14 13.12 -1.17 7.59
CA GLU A 14 12.97 0.29 7.51
C GLU A 14 11.49 0.68 7.36
N TRP A 15 10.79 0.12 6.37
CA TRP A 15 9.34 0.20 6.21
C TRP A 15 8.57 -0.12 7.50
N ASP A 16 8.88 -1.23 8.17
CA ASP A 16 8.13 -1.63 9.37
C ASP A 16 8.29 -0.61 10.50
N LYS A 17 9.51 -0.13 10.75
CA LYS A 17 9.78 0.94 11.72
C LYS A 17 9.09 2.25 11.33
N TRP A 18 9.05 2.56 10.03
CA TRP A 18 8.42 3.76 9.54
C TRP A 18 6.89 3.69 9.69
N VAL A 19 6.26 2.56 9.36
CA VAL A 19 4.82 2.34 9.54
C VAL A 19 4.44 2.45 11.02
N GLU A 20 5.26 1.94 11.93
CA GLU A 20 5.03 2.06 13.37
C GLU A 20 4.99 3.52 13.84
N ALA A 21 5.85 4.37 13.28
CA ALA A 21 5.94 5.79 13.64
C ALA A 21 4.99 6.71 12.85
N ALA A 22 4.47 6.25 11.71
CA ALA A 22 3.75 7.10 10.77
C ALA A 22 2.31 7.44 11.24
N PRO A 23 1.80 8.66 10.98
CA PRO A 23 0.40 9.00 11.22
C PRO A 23 -0.55 8.13 10.38
N GLY A 24 -1.44 7.39 11.05
CA GLY A 24 -2.34 6.44 10.39
C GLY A 24 -1.67 5.12 9.99
N GLY A 25 -0.42 4.90 10.43
CA GLY A 25 0.25 3.61 10.34
C GLY A 25 -0.51 2.52 11.09
N HIS A 26 -0.44 1.29 10.58
CA HIS A 26 -1.17 0.16 11.15
C HIS A 26 -0.39 -1.13 10.92
N HIS A 27 -0.41 -2.05 11.89
CA HIS A 27 0.31 -3.33 11.77
C HIS A 27 -0.09 -4.17 10.55
N LEU A 28 -1.23 -3.90 9.90
CA LEU A 28 -1.67 -4.62 8.69
C LEU A 28 -0.87 -4.20 7.45
N GLN A 29 -0.16 -3.07 7.56
CA GLN A 29 0.76 -2.58 6.55
C GLN A 29 2.19 -3.12 6.77
N SER A 30 2.49 -3.84 7.87
CA SER A 30 3.84 -4.35 8.15
C SER A 30 4.17 -5.62 7.35
N SER A 31 5.45 -5.85 7.10
CA SER A 31 5.96 -7.07 6.47
C SER A 31 5.61 -8.33 7.26
N GLY A 32 5.58 -8.24 8.59
CA GLY A 32 5.12 -9.32 9.47
C GLY A 32 3.67 -9.74 9.20
N TRP A 33 2.79 -8.79 8.90
CA TRP A 33 1.43 -9.12 8.46
C TRP A 33 1.41 -9.78 7.08
N GLY A 34 2.25 -9.32 6.16
CA GLY A 34 2.46 -9.98 4.87
C GLY A 34 2.82 -11.46 5.04
N HIS A 35 3.74 -11.77 5.95
CA HIS A 35 4.11 -13.13 6.31
C HIS A 35 2.93 -13.96 6.85
N VAL A 36 2.13 -13.40 7.77
CA VAL A 36 0.91 -14.07 8.29
C VAL A 36 -0.07 -14.38 7.15
N LYS A 37 -0.25 -13.44 6.21
CA LYS A 37 -1.18 -13.61 5.08
C LYS A 37 -0.65 -14.57 4.01
N ALA A 38 0.66 -14.76 3.91
CA ALA A 38 1.25 -15.77 3.03
C ALA A 38 0.72 -17.18 3.33
N GLY A 39 0.53 -17.53 4.61
CA GLY A 39 -0.08 -18.80 5.03
C GLY A 39 -1.53 -19.00 4.55
N ALA A 40 -2.21 -17.93 4.13
CA ALA A 40 -3.57 -17.96 3.55
C ALA A 40 -3.58 -17.73 2.02
N GLY A 41 -2.44 -17.91 1.37
CA GLY A 41 -2.27 -17.81 -0.08
C GLY A 41 -2.26 -16.37 -0.61
N TRP A 42 -1.86 -15.40 0.21
CA TRP A 42 -1.68 -14.02 -0.23
C TRP A 42 -0.20 -13.72 -0.49
N GLU A 43 0.07 -12.92 -1.51
CA GLU A 43 1.40 -12.38 -1.80
C GLU A 43 1.42 -10.91 -1.37
N ALA A 44 2.41 -10.54 -0.57
CA ALA A 44 2.60 -9.16 -0.11
C ALA A 44 3.68 -8.48 -0.96
N ARG A 45 3.36 -7.30 -1.47
CA ARG A 45 4.28 -6.41 -2.17
C ARG A 45 4.18 -5.01 -1.59
N ARG A 46 5.32 -4.39 -1.33
CA ARG A 46 5.38 -3.00 -0.88
C ARG A 46 5.63 -2.08 -2.06
N ILE A 47 4.89 -0.98 -2.11
CA ILE A 47 5.12 0.13 -3.03
C ILE A 47 5.52 1.31 -2.14
N LEU A 48 6.80 1.61 -2.12
CA LEU A 48 7.41 2.65 -1.29
C LEU A 48 7.52 3.94 -2.10
N LEU A 49 7.15 5.05 -1.49
CA LEU A 49 7.29 6.39 -2.05
C LEU A 49 8.45 7.10 -1.35
N ARG A 50 9.49 7.44 -2.11
CA ARG A 50 10.65 8.18 -1.61
C ARG A 50 10.70 9.59 -2.16
N ARG A 51 11.12 10.56 -1.34
CA ARG A 51 11.48 11.92 -1.75
C ARG A 51 12.96 12.13 -1.48
N SER A 52 13.75 12.22 -2.55
CA SER A 52 15.20 12.39 -2.46
C SER A 52 15.85 11.34 -1.53
N GLY A 53 15.52 10.07 -1.73
CA GLY A 53 16.01 8.93 -0.94
C GLY A 53 15.27 8.63 0.37
N HIS A 54 14.49 9.58 0.90
CA HIS A 54 13.80 9.42 2.19
C HIS A 54 12.40 8.84 1.99
N LEU A 55 11.99 7.88 2.83
CA LEU A 55 10.65 7.32 2.81
C LEU A 55 9.63 8.36 3.29
N VAL A 56 8.71 8.75 2.41
CA VAL A 56 7.64 9.74 2.68
C VAL A 56 6.24 9.13 2.64
N GLY A 57 6.15 7.86 2.24
CA GLY A 57 4.89 7.15 2.15
C GLY A 57 5.01 5.78 1.53
N GLY A 58 3.90 5.07 1.45
CA GLY A 58 3.83 3.80 0.73
C GLY A 58 2.62 2.98 1.11
N CYS A 59 2.62 1.73 0.65
CA CYS A 59 1.65 0.74 1.05
C CYS A 59 2.15 -0.68 0.84
N GLN A 60 1.67 -1.60 1.67
CA GLN A 60 1.69 -3.03 1.44
C GLN A 60 0.40 -3.45 0.75
N LEU A 61 0.52 -3.84 -0.50
CA LEU A 61 -0.55 -4.45 -1.30
C LEU A 61 -0.50 -5.96 -1.12
N LEU A 62 -1.61 -6.54 -0.68
CA LEU A 62 -1.80 -7.98 -0.66
C LEU A 62 -2.51 -8.40 -1.94
N THR A 63 -2.02 -9.43 -2.63
CA THR A 63 -2.71 -9.98 -3.80
C THR A 63 -2.95 -11.46 -3.66
N ARG A 64 -4.05 -11.94 -4.25
CA ARG A 64 -4.40 -13.35 -4.26
C ARG A 64 -5.25 -13.67 -5.48
N ARG A 65 -5.03 -14.84 -6.07
CA ARG A 65 -5.90 -15.38 -7.11
C ARG A 65 -7.19 -15.92 -6.48
N ILE A 66 -8.34 -15.44 -6.96
CA ILE A 66 -9.66 -15.92 -6.55
C ILE A 66 -10.28 -16.68 -7.74
N PRO A 67 -10.83 -17.90 -7.53
CA PRO A 67 -11.55 -18.61 -8.58
C PRO A 67 -12.62 -17.71 -9.21
N VAL A 68 -12.72 -17.73 -10.54
CA VAL A 68 -13.66 -16.92 -11.36
C VAL A 68 -13.37 -15.41 -11.38
N LEU A 69 -12.97 -14.79 -10.26
CA LEU A 69 -12.72 -13.34 -10.18
C LEU A 69 -11.31 -12.90 -10.66
N GLY A 70 -10.38 -13.84 -10.82
CA GLY A 70 -9.01 -13.51 -11.24
C GLY A 70 -8.17 -12.96 -10.08
N GLN A 71 -7.18 -12.11 -10.39
CA GLN A 71 -6.28 -11.57 -9.38
C GLN A 71 -6.98 -10.47 -8.58
N MET A 72 -7.12 -10.64 -7.26
CA MET A 72 -7.64 -9.65 -6.34
C MET A 72 -6.47 -8.93 -5.65
N GLY A 73 -6.58 -7.61 -5.52
CA GLY A 73 -5.74 -6.78 -4.67
C GLY A 73 -6.49 -6.33 -3.42
N TYR A 74 -5.81 -6.31 -2.28
CA TYR A 74 -6.33 -5.82 -1.01
C TYR A 74 -5.29 -4.94 -0.33
N LEU A 75 -5.70 -3.74 0.04
CA LEU A 75 -4.89 -2.72 0.69
C LEU A 75 -5.47 -2.44 2.09
N PRO A 76 -5.07 -3.19 3.14
CA PRO A 76 -5.63 -3.06 4.48
C PRO A 76 -5.09 -1.83 5.21
N ARG A 77 -5.95 -0.89 5.61
CA ARG A 77 -5.57 0.30 6.40
C ARG A 77 -4.46 1.14 5.74
N GLY A 78 -4.56 1.33 4.44
CA GLY A 78 -3.59 2.09 3.65
C GLY A 78 -4.25 3.04 2.64
N PRO A 79 -3.44 3.84 1.92
CA PRO A 79 -1.98 3.94 2.03
C PRO A 79 -1.53 4.66 3.31
N VAL A 80 -0.24 4.63 3.61
CA VAL A 80 0.37 5.34 4.74
C VAL A 80 1.28 6.44 4.18
N LEU A 81 1.09 7.68 4.63
CA LEU A 81 1.78 8.87 4.10
C LEU A 81 2.20 9.77 5.26
N GLU A 82 3.39 10.37 5.18
CA GLU A 82 3.92 11.26 6.23
C GLU A 82 3.08 12.53 6.42
N SER A 83 2.42 12.99 5.36
CA SER A 83 1.70 14.27 5.34
C SER A 83 0.37 14.17 4.59
N ARG A 84 -0.30 15.32 4.48
CA ARG A 84 -1.53 15.50 3.70
C ARG A 84 -1.26 16.09 2.31
N ASP A 85 -0.01 16.08 1.87
CA ASP A 85 0.37 16.60 0.56
C ASP A 85 -0.36 15.81 -0.55
N PRO A 86 -1.27 16.44 -1.31
CA PRO A 86 -2.02 15.77 -2.36
C PRO A 86 -1.12 15.19 -3.45
N GLU A 87 0.07 15.76 -3.66
CA GLU A 87 1.06 15.24 -4.61
C GLU A 87 1.46 13.81 -4.25
N LEU A 88 1.72 13.54 -2.97
CA LEU A 88 2.13 12.22 -2.50
C LEU A 88 1.03 11.18 -2.70
N VAL A 89 -0.22 11.56 -2.39
CA VAL A 89 -1.38 10.67 -2.54
C VAL A 89 -1.58 10.31 -4.02
N GLU A 90 -1.59 11.32 -4.89
CA GLU A 90 -1.78 11.12 -6.33
C GLU A 90 -0.68 10.27 -6.94
N PHE A 91 0.58 10.54 -6.57
CA PHE A 91 1.72 9.81 -7.10
C PHE A 91 1.69 8.33 -6.69
N LEU A 92 1.34 8.04 -5.43
CA LEU A 92 1.20 6.67 -4.93
C LEU A 92 -0.01 5.96 -5.56
N LEU A 93 -1.15 6.64 -5.73
CA LEU A 93 -2.31 6.07 -6.42
C LEU A 93 -2.03 5.79 -7.89
N ALA A 94 -1.30 6.67 -8.58
CA ALA A 94 -0.86 6.42 -9.95
C ALA A 94 0.04 5.17 -10.02
N ALA A 95 0.94 5.00 -9.06
CA ALA A 95 1.78 3.81 -8.94
C ALA A 95 0.94 2.54 -8.71
N LEU A 96 -0.04 2.59 -7.80
CA LEU A 96 -0.97 1.48 -7.53
C LEU A 96 -1.80 1.10 -8.77
N ARG A 97 -2.33 2.09 -9.50
CA ARG A 97 -3.08 1.84 -10.75
C ARG A 97 -2.20 1.21 -11.82
N ARG A 98 -0.98 1.71 -12.01
CA ARG A 98 -0.01 1.11 -12.93
C ARG A 98 0.31 -0.32 -12.54
N HIS A 99 0.55 -0.56 -11.25
CA HIS A 99 0.81 -1.88 -10.70
C HIS A 99 -0.35 -2.85 -10.96
N ALA A 100 -1.57 -2.42 -10.64
CA ALA A 100 -2.77 -3.23 -10.87
C ALA A 100 -2.96 -3.63 -12.32
N ARG A 101 -2.70 -2.70 -13.26
CA ARG A 101 -2.75 -2.99 -14.71
C ARG A 101 -1.67 -3.98 -15.13
N GLN A 102 -0.42 -3.79 -14.69
CA GLN A 102 0.70 -4.67 -15.01
C GLN A 102 0.46 -6.12 -14.52
N HIS A 103 -0.13 -6.26 -13.34
CA HIS A 103 -0.37 -7.57 -12.71
C HIS A 103 -1.79 -8.12 -12.94
N ARG A 104 -2.58 -7.48 -13.82
CA ARG A 104 -3.96 -7.88 -14.15
C ARG A 104 -4.84 -8.07 -12.91
N ILE A 105 -4.69 -7.18 -11.93
CA ILE A 105 -5.55 -7.13 -10.76
C ILE A 105 -6.93 -6.68 -11.22
N ALA A 106 -7.90 -7.59 -11.16
CA ALA A 106 -9.26 -7.39 -11.64
C ALA A 106 -10.09 -6.54 -10.67
N VAL A 107 -9.88 -6.73 -9.36
CA VAL A 107 -10.59 -6.01 -8.29
C VAL A 107 -9.58 -5.55 -7.25
N MET A 108 -9.69 -4.30 -6.81
CA MET A 108 -8.91 -3.75 -5.72
C MET A 108 -9.82 -3.32 -4.59
N LYS A 109 -9.65 -3.92 -3.41
CA LYS A 109 -10.32 -3.48 -2.19
C LYS A 109 -9.36 -2.60 -1.42
N ILE A 110 -9.74 -1.34 -1.20
CA ILE A 110 -8.97 -0.41 -0.37
C ILE A 110 -9.73 -0.20 0.94
N GLN A 111 -9.04 -0.40 2.05
CA GLN A 111 -9.54 -0.03 3.37
C GLN A 111 -8.70 1.15 3.85
N PRO A 112 -9.27 2.36 3.98
CA PRO A 112 -8.48 3.53 4.36
C PRO A 112 -7.92 3.41 5.80
N PRO A 113 -6.83 4.14 6.10
CA PRO A 113 -6.31 4.30 7.45
C PRO A 113 -7.36 4.91 8.40
N VAL A 114 -7.36 4.46 9.67
CA VAL A 114 -8.42 4.79 10.65
C VAL A 114 -8.37 6.25 11.08
N ASP A 115 -7.18 6.78 11.36
CA ASP A 115 -6.99 8.12 11.94
C ASP A 115 -6.62 9.18 10.89
N ARG A 116 -7.06 8.95 9.65
CA ARG A 116 -6.78 9.80 8.48
C ARG A 116 -8.04 10.02 7.65
N PRO A 117 -9.06 10.71 8.19
CA PRO A 117 -10.31 10.98 7.47
C PRO A 117 -10.09 11.81 6.21
N ASP A 118 -9.05 12.66 6.19
CA ASP A 118 -8.60 13.40 5.00
C ASP A 118 -8.25 12.46 3.84
N LEU A 119 -7.54 11.37 4.14
CA LEU A 119 -7.14 10.39 3.14
C LEU A 119 -8.31 9.49 2.74
N ALA A 120 -9.19 9.14 3.67
CA ALA A 120 -10.42 8.39 3.37
C ALA A 120 -11.29 9.15 2.35
N ALA A 121 -11.61 10.42 2.63
CA ALA A 121 -12.40 11.26 1.74
C ALA A 121 -11.73 11.45 0.37
N PHE A 122 -10.41 11.58 0.35
CA PHE A 122 -9.67 11.67 -0.91
C PHE A 122 -9.80 10.39 -1.74
N LEU A 123 -9.65 9.21 -1.14
CA LEU A 123 -9.76 7.93 -1.84
C LEU A 123 -11.18 7.71 -2.40
N GLU A 124 -12.21 8.03 -1.60
CA GLU A 124 -13.61 7.95 -2.02
C GLU A 124 -13.91 8.82 -3.24
N SER A 125 -13.30 10.01 -3.33
CA SER A 125 -13.47 10.89 -4.50
C SER A 125 -12.90 10.31 -5.82
N ARG A 126 -12.16 9.19 -5.76
CA ARG A 126 -11.42 8.59 -6.88
C ARG A 126 -11.92 7.19 -7.29
N GLY A 127 -13.00 6.68 -6.69
CA GLY A 127 -13.67 5.43 -7.07
C GLY A 127 -13.70 4.38 -5.97
#